data_AF-A0A4Y2QJW9-F1
#
_entry.id   AF-A0A4Y2QJW9-F1
#
_cell.length_a   1.000
_cell.length_b   1.000
_cell.length_c   1.000
_cell.angle_alpha   90.00
_cell.angle_beta   90.00
_cell.angle_gamma   90.00
#
_symmetry.space_group_name_H-M   'P 1'
#
loop_
_entity.id
_entity.type
_entity.pdbx_description
1 polymer ?
#
loop_
_entity_poly.entity_id
_entity_poly.type
_entity_poly.pdbx_seq_one_letter_code
_entity_poly.pdbx_strand_id
1 'polypeptide(L)'
;MSERTFYRLLKKNLNVRIRCPDCMKAMTLDEFYKDHAPIRHNLSKFSVCLFCFGAHGWKRGEKRHGCNWTHMIECLKRFVDANRIRTIETLPVTTPNIPMCGDRCRKSRLIPRDMCVRVKDRTNELYDF
;
A
#
# COMPACT_ATOMS: atom_id res chain seq x y z
N MET A 1 2.51 -8.83 9.22
CA MET A 1 2.85 -9.41 7.90
C MET A 1 4.33 -9.83 7.87
N SER A 2 4.80 -10.56 6.84
CA SER A 2 6.17 -11.12 6.77
C SER A 2 6.99 -10.62 5.58
N GLU A 3 8.30 -10.77 5.66
CA GLU A 3 9.29 -10.48 4.60
C GLU A 3 8.94 -11.13 3.26
N ARG A 4 8.57 -12.42 3.29
CA ARG A 4 8.21 -13.17 2.08
C ARG A 4 7.03 -12.54 1.34
N THR A 5 6.05 -12.04 2.08
CA THR A 5 4.88 -11.36 1.52
C THR A 5 5.28 -10.04 0.86
N PHE A 6 6.19 -9.28 1.48
CA PHE A 6 6.73 -8.05 0.90
C PHE A 6 7.40 -8.33 -0.45
N TYR A 7 8.36 -9.25 -0.51
CA TYR A 7 9.08 -9.52 -1.75
C TYR A 7 8.19 -10.09 -2.85
N ARG A 8 7.19 -10.90 -2.48
CA ARG A 8 6.16 -11.38 -3.43
C ARG A 8 5.37 -10.21 -4.01
N LEU A 9 4.97 -9.24 -3.19
CA LEU A 9 4.23 -8.06 -3.64
C LEU A 9 5.11 -7.12 -4.47
N LEU A 10 6.35 -6.89 -4.04
CA LEU A 10 7.31 -6.08 -4.78
C LEU A 10 7.53 -6.66 -6.17
N LYS A 11 7.83 -7.96 -6.28
CA LYS A 11 8.04 -8.66 -7.56
C LYS A 11 6.87 -8.48 -8.53
N LYS A 12 5.63 -8.52 -8.04
CA LYS A 12 4.42 -8.31 -8.86
C LYS A 12 4.32 -6.89 -9.44
N ASN A 13 4.93 -5.90 -8.80
CA ASN A 13 4.80 -4.50 -9.18
C ASN A 13 6.07 -3.92 -9.84
N LEU A 14 7.16 -4.68 -9.97
CA LEU A 14 8.44 -4.18 -10.50
C LEU A 14 8.32 -3.50 -11.87
N ASN A 15 7.47 -4.04 -12.75
CA ASN A 15 7.26 -3.51 -14.10
C ASN A 15 6.24 -2.36 -14.17
N VAL A 16 5.61 -1.99 -13.05
CA VAL A 16 4.65 -0.89 -13.03
C VAL A 16 5.38 0.42 -13.28
N ARG A 17 4.93 1.20 -14.27
CA ARG A 17 5.41 2.56 -14.49
C ARG A 17 4.83 3.49 -13.43
N ILE A 18 5.70 4.18 -12.71
CA ILE A 18 5.37 5.15 -11.68
C ILE A 18 6.03 6.49 -11.99
N ARG A 19 5.44 7.55 -11.44
CA ARG A 19 6.06 8.88 -11.40
C ARG A 19 6.62 9.08 -10.01
N CYS A 20 7.90 9.45 -9.90
CA CYS A 20 8.47 9.81 -8.60
C CYS A 20 7.74 11.07 -8.07
N PRO A 21 7.17 11.06 -6.87
CA PRO A 21 6.41 12.21 -6.35
C PRO A 21 7.28 13.44 -6.05
N ASP A 22 8.59 13.26 -5.81
CA ASP A 22 9.50 14.39 -5.52
C ASP A 22 10.13 14.97 -6.80
N CYS A 23 10.69 14.12 -7.66
CA CYS A 23 11.33 14.59 -8.90
C CYS A 23 10.41 14.67 -10.12
N MET A 24 9.17 14.17 -10.03
CA MET A 24 8.22 14.03 -11.14
C MET A 24 8.71 13.19 -12.34
N LYS A 25 9.86 12.52 -12.23
CA LYS A 25 10.42 11.65 -13.27
C LYS A 25 9.63 10.35 -13.38
N ALA A 26 9.28 9.96 -14.62
CA ALA A 26 8.66 8.68 -14.92
C ALA A 26 9.72 7.57 -15.01
N MET A 27 9.45 6.43 -14.38
CA MET A 27 10.32 5.24 -14.37
C MET A 27 9.51 3.99 -14.01
N THR A 28 10.11 2.82 -14.07
CA THR A 28 9.52 1.60 -13.49
C THR A 28 9.72 1.56 -11.97
N LEU A 29 8.89 0.80 -11.25
CA LEU A 29 9.07 0.61 -9.82
C LEU A 29 10.39 -0.10 -9.50
N ASP A 30 10.88 -0.97 -10.39
CA ASP A 30 12.19 -1.62 -10.25
C ASP A 30 13.33 -0.60 -10.25
N GLU A 31 13.37 0.27 -11.26
CA GLU A 31 14.34 1.38 -11.35
C GLU A 31 14.22 2.32 -10.14
N PHE A 32 12.98 2.58 -9.69
CA PHE A 32 12.75 3.38 -8.50
C PHE A 32 13.42 2.77 -7.27
N TYR A 33 13.16 1.48 -7.04
CA TYR A 33 13.56 0.76 -5.84
C TYR A 33 15.06 0.44 -5.79
N LYS A 34 15.68 0.13 -6.93
CA LYS A 34 17.11 -0.23 -7.00
C LYS A 34 18.02 0.98 -7.02
N ASP A 35 17.69 1.98 -7.84
CA ASP A 35 18.66 3.00 -8.24
C ASP A 35 18.16 4.41 -7.94
N HIS A 36 16.94 4.78 -8.37
CA HIS A 36 16.48 6.16 -8.27
C HIS A 36 16.37 6.63 -6.82
N ALA A 37 15.68 5.89 -5.94
CA ALA A 37 15.51 6.29 -4.55
C ALA A 37 16.86 6.37 -3.81
N PRO A 38 17.76 5.37 -3.90
CA PRO A 38 19.07 5.47 -3.25
C PRO A 38 19.97 6.57 -3.81
N ILE A 39 20.02 6.77 -5.13
CA ILE A 39 20.98 7.70 -5.75
C ILE A 39 20.46 9.14 -5.74
N ARG A 40 19.18 9.36 -6.06
CA ARG A 40 18.62 10.72 -6.20
C ARG A 40 18.12 11.30 -4.89
N HIS A 41 17.66 10.43 -3.97
CA HIS A 41 17.08 10.85 -2.69
C HIS A 41 17.96 10.48 -1.50
N ASN A 42 19.13 9.90 -1.73
CA ASN A 42 20.05 9.41 -0.71
C ASN A 42 19.37 8.47 0.31
N LEU A 43 18.37 7.69 -0.14
CA LEU A 43 17.58 6.82 0.72
C LEU A 43 18.20 5.42 0.80
N SER A 44 18.70 5.06 1.98
CA SER A 44 19.23 3.71 2.23
C SER A 44 18.12 2.72 2.56
N LYS A 45 17.91 1.74 1.67
CA LYS A 45 16.98 0.60 1.88
C LYS A 45 17.28 -0.24 3.12
N PHE A 46 18.45 -0.05 3.75
CA PHE A 46 18.87 -0.78 4.94
C PHE A 46 18.46 -0.11 6.24
N SER A 47 18.19 1.19 6.24
CA SER A 47 17.85 1.97 7.44
C SER A 47 16.52 2.70 7.33
N VAL A 48 15.96 2.89 6.12
CA VAL A 48 14.73 3.65 5.94
C VAL A 48 13.79 3.04 4.91
N CYS A 49 12.50 3.36 5.04
CA CYS A 49 11.46 3.01 4.08
C CYS A 49 11.53 3.93 2.86
N LEU A 50 11.81 3.35 1.69
CA LEU A 50 11.89 4.10 0.42
C LEU A 50 10.53 4.66 -0.02
N PHE A 51 9.44 3.95 0.27
CA PHE A 51 8.10 4.28 -0.24
C PHE A 51 7.40 5.42 0.52
N CYS A 52 7.91 5.78 1.69
CA CYS A 52 7.50 6.98 2.42
C CYS A 52 8.64 8.00 2.53
N PHE A 53 9.61 7.94 1.60
CA PHE A 53 10.76 8.87 1.53
C PHE A 53 11.52 9.02 2.85
N GLY A 54 11.67 7.91 3.58
CA GLY A 54 12.43 7.88 4.82
C GLY A 54 11.72 8.47 6.04
N ALA A 55 10.44 8.86 5.95
CA ALA A 55 9.64 9.25 7.11
C ALA A 55 9.57 8.15 8.19
N HIS A 56 9.76 6.89 7.79
CA HIS A 56 9.89 5.75 8.70
C HIS A 56 11.28 5.14 8.56
N GLY A 57 12.05 5.21 9.65
CA GLY A 57 13.39 4.64 9.77
C GLY A 57 13.45 3.51 10.80
N TRP A 58 14.52 2.72 10.75
CA TRP A 58 14.80 1.65 11.69
C TRP A 58 16.29 1.54 11.95
N LYS A 59 16.66 1.07 13.14
CA LYS A 59 18.07 0.84 13.49
C LYS A 59 18.60 -0.43 12.83
N ARG A 60 19.91 -0.64 12.94
CA ARG A 60 20.58 -1.84 12.42
C ARG A 60 19.94 -3.10 13.02
N GLY A 61 19.55 -4.05 12.17
CA GLY A 61 18.91 -5.30 12.58
C GLY A 61 17.38 -5.21 12.77
N GLU A 62 16.85 -4.01 13.03
CA GLU A 62 15.41 -3.83 13.30
C GLU A 62 14.53 -3.97 12.06
N LYS A 63 15.10 -3.86 10.85
CA LYS A 63 14.37 -4.04 9.59
C LYS A 63 13.57 -5.35 9.56
N ARG A 64 14.09 -6.40 10.19
CA ARG A 64 13.49 -7.75 10.19
C ARG A 64 12.26 -7.85 11.10
N HIS A 65 11.97 -6.85 11.93
CA HIS A 65 10.81 -6.86 12.81
C HIS A 65 9.51 -6.83 12.00
N GLY A 66 8.51 -7.59 12.45
CA GLY A 66 7.23 -7.74 11.75
C GLY A 66 6.47 -6.43 11.55
N CYS A 67 6.62 -5.45 12.46
CA CYS A 67 6.05 -4.12 12.32
C CYS A 67 6.62 -3.37 11.10
N ASN A 68 7.94 -3.44 10.90
CA ASN A 68 8.63 -2.79 9.77
C ASN A 68 8.26 -3.43 8.43
N TRP A 69 8.10 -4.76 8.38
CA TRP A 69 7.56 -5.44 7.20
C TRP A 69 6.11 -5.04 6.91
N THR A 70 5.29 -4.91 7.95
CA THR A 70 3.89 -4.50 7.80
C THR A 70 3.80 -3.08 7.24
N HIS A 71 4.59 -2.16 7.80
CA HIS A 71 4.73 -0.79 7.29
C HIS A 71 5.17 -0.78 5.82
N MET A 72 6.26 -1.49 5.46
CA MET A 72 6.74 -1.50 4.07
C MET A 72 5.71 -2.05 3.07
N ILE A 73 4.92 -3.06 3.46
CA ILE A 73 3.87 -3.61 2.61
C ILE A 73 2.75 -2.58 2.38
N GLU A 74 2.31 -1.91 3.44
CA GLU A 74 1.28 -0.87 3.34
C GLU A 74 1.76 0.33 2.52
N CYS A 75 2.99 0.79 2.77
CA CYS A 75 3.58 1.88 2.00
C CYS A 75 3.77 1.51 0.53
N LEU A 76 4.22 0.29 0.21
CA LEU A 76 4.33 -0.16 -1.18
C LEU A 76 2.97 -0.11 -1.90
N LYS A 77 1.89 -0.61 -1.26
CA LYS A 77 0.54 -0.57 -1.85
C LYS A 77 0.08 0.86 -2.12
N ARG A 78 0.18 1.73 -1.11
CA ARG A 78 -0.23 3.14 -1.22
C ARG A 78 0.61 3.89 -2.26
N PHE A 79 1.92 3.65 -2.26
CA PHE A 79 2.84 4.30 -3.19
C PHE A 79 2.52 3.95 -4.64
N VAL A 80 2.32 2.67 -4.94
CA VAL A 80 1.96 2.25 -6.30
C VAL A 80 0.60 2.83 -6.70
N ASP A 81 -0.40 2.77 -5.82
CA ASP A 81 -1.74 3.28 -6.13
C ASP A 81 -1.74 4.79 -6.44
N ALA A 82 -1.02 5.58 -5.64
CA ALA A 82 -0.96 7.02 -5.79
C ALA A 82 -0.08 7.48 -6.98
N ASN A 83 1.01 6.76 -7.27
CA ASN A 83 2.04 7.24 -8.19
C ASN A 83 2.08 6.49 -9.52
N ARG A 84 1.22 5.49 -9.74
CA ARG A 84 1.17 4.73 -10.99
C ARG A 84 0.73 5.63 -12.14
N ILE A 85 1.54 5.64 -13.20
CA ILE A 85 1.20 6.26 -14.46
C ILE A 85 0.21 5.35 -15.15
N ARG A 86 -1.04 5.79 -15.24
CA ARG A 86 -2.06 5.13 -16.06
C ARG A 86 -1.77 5.52 -17.50
N THR A 87 -1.36 4.56 -18.33
CA THR A 87 -1.36 4.73 -19.78
C THR A 87 -2.82 4.88 -20.17
N ILE A 88 -3.31 6.13 -20.23
CA ILE A 88 -4.60 6.43 -20.82
C ILE A 88 -4.37 6.20 -22.32
N GLU A 89 -4.75 5.04 -22.82
CA GLU A 89 -5.08 4.92 -24.22
C GLU A 89 -6.26 5.87 -24.47
N THR A 90 -6.00 6.85 -25.32
CA THR A 90 -6.85 7.98 -25.70
C THR A 90 -8.29 7.59 -26.05
N LEU A 91 -9.27 8.35 -25.58
CA LEU A 91 -10.41 8.78 -26.41
C LEU A 91 -10.71 10.27 -26.13
N PRO A 92 -11.11 11.03 -27.17
CA PRO A 92 -11.08 12.49 -27.21
C PRO A 92 -12.18 13.13 -26.37
N VAL A 93 -12.08 14.45 -26.19
CA VAL A 93 -13.19 15.33 -25.77
C VAL A 93 -14.48 14.89 -26.45
N THR A 94 -15.41 14.35 -25.68
CA THR A 94 -16.85 14.37 -26.02
C THR A 94 -17.59 14.44 -24.71
N THR A 95 -18.12 15.62 -24.42
CA THR A 95 -19.13 15.86 -23.40
C THR A 95 -20.26 14.85 -23.59
N PRO A 96 -20.57 13.97 -22.62
CA PRO A 96 -21.86 13.32 -22.62
C PRO A 96 -22.83 14.33 -22.01
N ASN A 97 -23.72 14.87 -22.84
CA ASN A 97 -25.04 15.29 -22.38
C ASN A 97 -25.55 14.18 -21.45
N ILE A 98 -25.69 14.46 -20.15
CA ILE A 98 -26.24 13.52 -19.18
C ILE A 98 -27.74 13.43 -19.51
N PRO A 99 -28.27 12.33 -20.09
CA PRO A 99 -29.70 12.12 -20.03
C PRO A 99 -29.98 11.66 -18.59
N MET A 100 -30.86 12.38 -17.90
CA MET A 100 -31.47 11.95 -16.64
C MET A 100 -31.84 10.47 -16.75
N CYS A 101 -31.11 9.61 -16.02
CA CYS A 101 -31.39 8.19 -15.99
C CYS A 101 -32.65 7.97 -15.14
N GLY A 102 -33.78 7.82 -15.82
CA GLY A 102 -35.04 7.37 -15.24
C GLY A 102 -34.92 5.98 -14.65
N ASP A 103 -35.40 5.85 -13.42
CA ASP A 103 -35.97 4.65 -12.80
C ASP A 103 -35.33 3.29 -13.13
N ARG A 104 -34.31 2.93 -12.35
CA ARG A 104 -34.26 1.67 -11.55
C ARG A 104 -32.97 1.61 -10.74
N CYS A 105 -32.96 2.31 -9.62
CA CYS A 105 -31.99 2.11 -8.54
C CYS A 105 -32.19 0.71 -7.94
N ARG A 106 -31.46 -0.30 -8.44
CA ARG A 106 -31.35 -1.59 -7.73
C ARG A 106 -30.44 -1.37 -6.53
N LYS A 107 -31.08 -1.19 -5.36
CA LYS A 107 -30.48 -1.16 -4.03
C LYS A 107 -29.41 -2.25 -3.87
N SER A 108 -28.14 -1.88 -3.87
CA SER A 108 -27.08 -2.71 -3.32
C SER A 108 -27.33 -2.79 -1.81
N ARG A 109 -27.72 -3.97 -1.34
CA ARG A 109 -27.97 -4.24 0.08
C ARG A 109 -26.71 -3.88 0.87
N LEU A 110 -26.80 -2.80 1.64
CA LEU A 110 -25.89 -2.49 2.74
C LEU A 110 -25.92 -3.69 3.68
N ILE A 111 -24.84 -4.47 3.72
CA ILE A 111 -24.62 -5.45 4.79
C ILE A 111 -24.32 -4.63 6.05
N PRO A 112 -25.16 -4.67 7.10
CA PRO A 112 -24.90 -3.94 8.32
C PRO A 112 -23.69 -4.54 9.05
N ARG A 113 -22.76 -3.67 9.46
CA ARG A 113 -21.69 -4.02 10.42
C ARG A 113 -22.29 -3.99 11.83
N ASP A 114 -22.81 -5.13 12.27
CA ASP A 114 -22.98 -5.48 13.68
C ASP A 114 -22.43 -6.90 13.81
N MET A 115 -21.44 -7.20 14.65
CA MET A 115 -21.56 -7.18 16.10
C MET A 115 -20.18 -6.99 16.75
N CYS A 116 -19.96 -5.86 17.42
CA CYS A 116 -19.10 -5.84 18.61
C CYS A 116 -19.96 -6.27 19.80
N VAL A 117 -19.96 -7.57 20.13
CA VAL A 117 -20.50 -8.03 21.41
C VAL A 117 -19.39 -8.64 22.25
N ARG A 118 -19.09 -7.89 23.30
CA ARG A 118 -18.34 -8.19 24.51
C ARG A 118 -18.79 -9.52 25.12
N VAL A 119 -17.85 -10.45 25.35
CA VAL A 119 -18.01 -11.50 26.36
C VAL A 119 -16.87 -11.35 27.36
N LYS A 120 -17.28 -10.99 28.57
CA LYS A 120 -16.48 -11.00 29.79
C LYS A 120 -16.80 -12.33 30.50
N ASP A 121 -15.88 -12.73 31.39
CA ASP A 121 -15.96 -13.82 32.37
C ASP A 121 -15.48 -15.20 31.89
N ARG A 122 -14.83 -16.05 32.69
CA ARG A 122 -13.97 -15.98 33.89
C ARG A 122 -13.81 -17.48 34.24
N THR A 123 -12.62 -18.05 34.35
CA THR A 123 -12.35 -19.03 35.41
C THR A 123 -10.86 -19.31 35.55
N ASN A 124 -10.44 -19.22 36.81
CA ASN A 124 -9.12 -19.36 37.35
C ASN A 124 -9.26 -20.55 38.32
N GLU A 125 -8.61 -21.67 38.07
CA GLU A 125 -8.53 -22.76 39.06
C GLU A 125 -7.08 -23.18 39.20
N LEU A 126 -6.54 -22.85 40.36
CA LEU A 126 -5.33 -23.43 40.97
C LEU A 126 -5.50 -24.95 41.06
N TYR A 127 -4.44 -25.68 40.72
CA TYR A 127 -4.20 -27.00 41.30
C TYR A 127 -3.01 -26.87 42.26
N ASP A 128 -3.31 -26.84 43.55
CA ASP A 128 -2.39 -27.15 44.64
C ASP A 128 -3.14 -28.15 45.54
N PHE A 129 -2.72 -29.43 45.50
CA PHE A 129 -2.78 -30.41 46.59
C PHE A 129 -1.87 -31.60 46.23
#